data_AF-A0AAN8XLS0-F1
#
_entry.id   AF-A0AAN8XLS0-F1
#
_cell.length_a   1.000
_cell.length_b   1.000
_cell.length_c   1.000
_cell.angle_alpha   90.00
_cell.angle_beta   90.00
_cell.angle_gamma   90.00
#
_symmetry.space_group_name_H-M   'P 1'
#
loop_
_entity.id
_entity.type
_entity.pdbx_description
1 polymer ?
#
loop_
_entity_poly.entity_id
_entity_poly.type
_entity_poly.pdbx_seq_one_letter_code
_entity_poly.pdbx_strand_id
1 'polypeptide(L)'
;MAASADVNIERNTPPSEENDADGEAKTPSSIQSGQWQTYFSDKTPVSHKKSWKKRDPVSIERSNLVNICKLVVKELIESSLKFGRMLDSDSVPLQHFFIVLEHVLRHGLKPKRGILGPKKELWDLFQMVEKWSYEAQDITSSVRNLPTVKTHIGRARAWLRLALMQKKLADYFRLLIERRDELLTEFYEPGALMLADESIVIMGLLVGLNVIDCNLCVKEEDLDSQMGVIDFSLYLRNAGADSSPDDIPEQTDMTKVLDQKNYIEELNRHLK
;
A
#
# COMPACT_ATOMS: atom_id res chain seq x y z
N MET A 1 4.25 -44.57 -48.38
CA MET A 1 3.94 -43.66 -47.27
C MET A 1 5.28 -43.13 -46.78
N ALA A 2 5.75 -41.92 -47.13
CA ALA A 2 5.10 -40.60 -47.12
C ALA A 2 4.87 -40.10 -45.68
N ALA A 3 5.33 -38.91 -45.27
CA ALA A 3 6.24 -37.97 -45.96
C ALA A 3 6.97 -37.06 -44.94
N SER A 4 8.13 -36.53 -45.33
CA SER A 4 8.75 -35.36 -44.68
C SER A 4 8.24 -34.07 -45.32
N ALA A 5 8.22 -32.96 -44.58
CA ALA A 5 7.73 -31.67 -45.04
C ALA A 5 8.85 -30.62 -45.06
N ASP A 6 9.23 -30.17 -46.25
CA ASP A 6 10.01 -28.96 -46.47
C ASP A 6 9.06 -27.77 -46.73
N VAL A 7 9.38 -26.60 -46.18
CA VAL A 7 8.60 -25.36 -46.38
C VAL A 7 9.49 -24.32 -47.06
N ASN A 8 9.12 -23.95 -48.29
CA ASN A 8 9.82 -22.94 -49.07
C ASN A 8 9.56 -21.53 -48.51
N ILE A 9 10.57 -20.66 -48.56
CA ILE A 9 10.46 -19.23 -48.21
C ILE A 9 10.76 -18.39 -49.45
N GLU A 10 9.71 -17.96 -50.15
CA GLU A 10 9.82 -16.95 -51.20
C GLU A 10 9.72 -15.53 -50.59
N ARG A 11 10.59 -14.63 -51.07
CA ARG A 11 10.56 -13.20 -50.71
C ARG A 11 10.05 -12.40 -51.91
N ASN A 12 9.00 -11.60 -51.72
CA ASN A 12 8.49 -10.68 -52.73
C ASN A 12 9.02 -9.26 -52.49
N THR A 13 9.47 -8.61 -53.56
CA THR A 13 9.88 -7.19 -53.60
C THR A 13 9.44 -6.54 -54.92
N PRO A 14 8.60 -5.49 -54.88
CA PRO A 14 8.42 -4.55 -55.98
C PRO A 14 9.50 -3.44 -55.99
N PRO A 15 9.65 -2.64 -57.08
CA PRO A 15 10.91 -1.95 -57.41
C PRO A 15 10.93 -0.41 -57.18
N SER A 16 11.98 0.20 -57.74
CA SER A 16 12.54 1.55 -57.57
C SER A 16 12.21 2.57 -58.68
N GLU A 17 12.42 3.86 -58.37
CA GLU A 17 12.77 5.03 -59.23
C GLU A 17 13.27 6.10 -58.20
N GLU A 18 14.50 6.62 -58.15
CA GLU A 18 15.38 7.35 -59.11
C GLU A 18 14.77 8.70 -59.59
N ASN A 19 15.30 9.93 -59.34
CA ASN A 19 16.66 10.57 -59.35
C ASN A 19 17.04 11.11 -60.75
N ASP A 20 17.50 12.36 -61.01
CA ASP A 20 17.70 13.62 -60.25
C ASP A 20 17.47 14.83 -61.24
N ALA A 21 17.97 16.09 -61.22
CA ALA A 21 19.00 16.83 -60.45
C ALA A 21 18.89 18.38 -60.61
N ASP A 22 19.52 19.13 -59.69
CA ASP A 22 20.17 20.48 -59.79
C ASP A 22 19.46 21.75 -60.34
N GLY A 23 19.89 22.91 -59.81
CA GLY A 23 19.46 24.25 -60.28
C GLY A 23 19.94 25.45 -59.45
N GLU A 24 21.26 25.68 -59.33
CA GLU A 24 21.80 26.82 -58.56
C GLU A 24 21.82 28.15 -59.35
N ALA A 25 21.36 29.26 -58.75
CA ALA A 25 21.51 30.62 -59.28
C ALA A 25 21.64 31.68 -58.17
N LYS A 26 22.49 32.69 -58.36
CA LYS A 26 22.79 33.74 -57.36
C LYS A 26 22.46 35.15 -57.86
N THR A 27 21.74 35.93 -57.04
CA THR A 27 21.69 37.41 -56.87
C THR A 27 22.07 38.36 -58.02
N PRO A 28 21.32 39.46 -58.21
CA PRO A 28 21.88 40.73 -57.71
C PRO A 28 20.89 41.79 -57.12
N SER A 29 21.48 42.69 -56.32
CA SER A 29 21.18 44.13 -56.18
C SER A 29 19.76 44.65 -55.84
N SER A 30 19.62 45.09 -54.57
CA SER A 30 19.09 46.40 -54.12
C SER A 30 17.78 47.00 -54.67
N ILE A 31 16.88 47.39 -53.76
CA ILE A 31 16.37 48.77 -53.62
C ILE A 31 15.82 49.00 -52.19
N GLN A 32 15.57 50.27 -51.84
CA GLN A 32 15.57 50.81 -50.47
C GLN A 32 14.30 50.59 -49.61
N SER A 33 14.51 50.75 -48.30
CA SER A 33 13.59 51.38 -47.33
C SER A 33 12.15 50.85 -47.18
N GLY A 34 11.98 49.95 -46.21
CA GLY A 34 11.31 50.33 -44.96
C GLY A 34 9.79 50.13 -44.86
N GLN A 35 9.39 49.18 -44.01
CA GLN A 35 8.37 49.41 -42.98
C GLN A 35 8.51 48.39 -41.85
N TRP A 36 8.30 48.82 -40.60
CA TRP A 36 8.21 47.91 -39.47
C TRP A 36 6.83 47.23 -39.49
N GLN A 37 6.79 45.94 -39.86
CA GLN A 37 5.60 45.10 -39.67
C GLN A 37 6.01 43.87 -38.86
N THR A 38 5.56 43.87 -37.61
CA THR A 38 5.87 42.83 -36.63
C THR A 38 5.13 41.54 -36.95
N TYR A 39 5.88 40.49 -37.31
CA TYR A 39 5.35 39.12 -37.36
C TYR A 39 5.06 38.63 -35.93
N PHE A 40 3.88 38.98 -35.42
CA PHE A 40 3.30 38.31 -34.26
C PHE A 40 2.97 36.87 -34.65
N SER A 41 3.89 35.94 -34.38
CA SER A 41 3.66 34.52 -34.58
C SER A 41 2.67 34.04 -33.53
N ASP A 42 1.42 33.82 -33.94
CA ASP A 42 0.28 33.53 -33.04
C ASP A 42 0.28 32.08 -32.52
N LYS A 43 1.45 31.64 -32.04
CA LYS A 43 1.66 30.37 -31.37
C LYS A 43 1.30 30.52 -29.89
N THR A 44 0.00 30.52 -29.63
CA THR A 44 -0.50 30.38 -28.25
C THR A 44 0.18 29.19 -27.56
N PRO A 45 0.84 29.37 -26.40
CA PRO A 45 1.54 28.28 -25.75
C PRO A 45 0.51 27.27 -25.24
N VAL A 46 0.51 26.07 -25.84
CA VAL A 46 -0.39 24.97 -25.45
C VAL A 46 0.00 24.53 -24.03
N SER A 47 -0.65 25.16 -23.05
CA SER A 47 -0.45 24.86 -21.65
C SER A 47 -1.02 23.48 -21.35
N HIS A 48 -0.17 22.46 -21.46
CA HIS A 48 -0.39 21.13 -20.92
C HIS A 48 -0.40 21.21 -19.38
N LYS A 49 -1.45 21.83 -18.83
CA LYS A 49 -1.84 21.71 -17.43
C LYS A 49 -2.04 20.22 -17.18
N LYS A 50 -1.05 19.56 -16.58
CA LYS A 50 -1.16 18.18 -16.08
C LYS A 50 -2.43 18.15 -15.23
N SER A 51 -3.45 17.45 -15.71
CA SER A 51 -4.71 17.32 -14.99
C SER A 51 -4.44 16.43 -13.79
N TRP A 52 -4.13 17.04 -12.66
CA TRP A 52 -4.01 16.40 -11.36
C TRP A 52 -5.39 15.87 -10.97
N LYS A 53 -5.79 14.73 -11.55
CA LYS A 53 -6.94 13.95 -11.11
C LYS A 53 -6.77 13.75 -9.62
N LYS A 54 -7.65 14.36 -8.81
CA LYS A 54 -7.69 14.11 -7.37
C LYS A 54 -7.84 12.61 -7.19
N ARG A 55 -6.80 11.96 -6.66
CA ARG A 55 -6.85 10.53 -6.33
C ARG A 55 -7.97 10.32 -5.33
N ASP A 56 -8.72 9.24 -5.49
CA ASP A 56 -9.79 8.87 -4.56
C ASP A 56 -9.24 8.78 -3.12
N PRO A 57 -9.80 9.51 -2.13
CA PRO A 57 -9.36 9.45 -0.74
C PRO A 57 -9.31 8.04 -0.17
N VAL A 58 -10.26 7.16 -0.52
CA VAL A 58 -10.30 5.78 -0.01
C VAL A 58 -9.14 4.96 -0.58
N SER A 59 -8.85 5.11 -1.87
CA SER A 59 -7.68 4.53 -2.54
C SER A 59 -6.34 5.05 -1.99
N ILE A 60 -6.27 6.32 -1.57
CA ILE A 60 -5.12 6.86 -0.83
C ILE A 60 -5.01 6.18 0.55
N GLU A 61 -6.10 6.05 1.29
CA GLU A 61 -6.10 5.44 2.63
C GLU A 61 -5.64 3.97 2.58
N ARG A 62 -6.18 3.16 1.65
CA ARG A 62 -5.69 1.79 1.41
C ARG A 62 -4.20 1.75 1.07
N SER A 63 -3.74 2.63 0.17
CA SER A 63 -2.33 2.73 -0.22
C SER A 63 -1.42 3.04 0.98
N ASN A 64 -1.85 3.96 1.85
CA ASN A 64 -1.14 4.34 3.05
C ASN A 64 -1.07 3.17 4.06
N LEU A 65 -2.19 2.48 4.30
CA LEU A 65 -2.22 1.30 5.18
C LEU A 65 -1.32 0.17 4.67
N VAL A 66 -1.30 -0.10 3.36
CA VAL A 66 -0.37 -1.06 2.74
C VAL A 66 1.08 -0.64 2.95
N ASN A 67 1.43 0.62 2.72
CA ASN A 67 2.80 1.10 2.87
C ASN A 67 3.27 1.11 4.34
N ILE A 68 2.39 1.47 5.27
CA ILE A 68 2.65 1.34 6.72
C ILE A 68 2.85 -0.13 7.09
N CYS A 69 2.01 -1.04 6.59
CA CYS A 69 2.16 -2.48 6.84
C CYS A 69 3.49 -3.03 6.32
N LYS A 70 3.95 -2.63 5.12
CA LYS A 70 5.28 -2.98 4.61
C LYS A 70 6.41 -2.55 5.55
N LEU A 71 6.38 -1.31 6.04
CA LEU A 71 7.41 -0.78 6.94
C LEU A 71 7.47 -1.56 8.26
N VAL A 72 6.31 -1.82 8.87
CA VAL A 72 6.24 -2.53 10.16
C VAL A 72 6.58 -4.01 10.01
N VAL A 73 6.19 -4.66 8.90
CA VAL A 73 6.57 -6.05 8.60
C VAL A 73 8.07 -6.18 8.31
N LYS A 74 8.69 -5.24 7.59
CA LYS A 74 10.16 -5.22 7.38
C LYS A 74 10.89 -5.19 8.72
N GLU A 75 10.62 -4.17 9.55
CA GLU A 75 11.25 -3.99 10.86
C GLU A 75 11.00 -5.19 11.79
N LEU A 76 9.79 -5.75 11.81
CA LEU A 76 9.47 -6.92 12.64
C LEU A 76 10.28 -8.16 12.23
N ILE A 77 10.42 -8.43 10.93
CA ILE A 77 11.27 -9.52 10.43
C ILE A 77 12.74 -9.24 10.75
N GLU A 78 13.26 -8.07 10.41
CA GLU A 78 14.68 -7.71 10.62
C GLU A 78 15.08 -7.71 12.08
N SER A 79 14.22 -7.19 12.97
CA SER A 79 14.42 -7.23 14.43
C SER A 79 14.42 -8.68 14.96
N SER A 80 13.48 -9.52 14.52
CA SER A 80 13.43 -10.94 14.96
C SER A 80 14.69 -11.71 14.55
N LEU A 81 15.15 -11.54 13.31
CA LEU A 81 16.35 -12.18 12.78
C LEU A 81 17.62 -11.66 13.45
N LYS A 82 17.68 -10.36 13.77
CA LYS A 82 18.84 -9.71 14.42
C LYS A 82 19.06 -10.20 15.85
N PHE A 83 17.98 -10.45 16.60
CA PHE A 83 18.07 -10.93 17.98
C PHE A 83 18.04 -12.46 18.11
N GLY A 84 17.59 -13.18 17.08
CA GLY A 84 17.54 -14.65 17.05
C GLY A 84 16.69 -15.28 18.16
N ARG A 85 15.83 -14.47 18.81
CA ARG A 85 15.01 -14.85 19.97
C ARG A 85 13.55 -14.91 19.59
N MET A 86 12.84 -15.89 20.13
CA MET A 86 11.38 -15.97 20.09
C MET A 86 10.79 -14.67 20.68
N LEU A 87 9.84 -14.06 19.96
CA LEU A 87 9.25 -12.80 20.36
C LEU A 87 8.18 -12.99 21.43
N ASP A 88 8.19 -12.06 22.38
CA ASP A 88 7.26 -11.91 23.50
C ASP A 88 6.28 -10.76 23.22
N SER A 89 5.26 -10.61 24.08
CA SER A 89 4.26 -9.54 24.00
C SER A 89 4.86 -8.13 24.21
N ASP A 90 6.07 -8.02 24.76
CA ASP A 90 6.81 -6.76 24.96
C ASP A 90 7.56 -6.28 23.71
N SER A 91 7.61 -7.08 22.64
CA SER A 91 8.23 -6.70 21.37
C SER A 91 7.48 -5.55 20.68
N VAL A 92 8.00 -4.33 20.80
CA VAL A 92 7.41 -3.11 20.21
C VAL A 92 7.11 -3.25 18.69
N PRO A 93 7.99 -3.80 17.83
CA PRO A 93 7.65 -4.05 16.42
C PRO A 93 6.46 -4.99 16.23
N LEU A 94 6.27 -5.96 17.13
CA LEU A 94 5.15 -6.90 17.10
C LEU A 94 3.84 -6.26 17.59
N GLN A 95 3.91 -5.43 18.62
CA GLN A 95 2.78 -4.61 19.07
C GLN A 95 2.30 -3.68 17.95
N HIS A 96 3.22 -2.96 17.31
CA HIS A 96 2.93 -2.10 16.15
C HIS A 96 2.33 -2.89 14.99
N PHE A 97 2.84 -4.10 14.71
CA PHE A 97 2.27 -4.97 13.66
C PHE A 97 0.80 -5.29 13.91
N PHE A 98 0.42 -5.71 15.13
CA PHE A 98 -0.98 -6.00 15.45
C PHE A 98 -1.87 -4.76 15.37
N ILE A 99 -1.37 -3.57 15.73
CA ILE A 99 -2.11 -2.30 15.58
C ILE A 99 -2.36 -1.99 14.09
N VAL A 100 -1.34 -2.07 13.24
CA VAL A 100 -1.50 -1.85 11.78
C VAL A 100 -2.44 -2.87 11.16
N LEU A 101 -2.31 -4.15 11.53
CA LEU A 101 -3.17 -5.21 11.03
C LEU A 101 -4.63 -5.00 11.45
N GLU A 102 -4.89 -4.55 12.68
CA GLU A 102 -6.23 -4.15 13.13
C GLU A 102 -6.79 -3.00 12.28
N HIS A 103 -6.00 -1.97 11.95
CA HIS A 103 -6.44 -0.88 11.07
C HIS A 103 -6.73 -1.36 9.64
N VAL A 104 -5.86 -2.20 9.06
CA VAL A 104 -6.05 -2.86 7.75
C VAL A 104 -7.37 -3.66 7.72
N LEU A 105 -7.65 -4.41 8.78
CA LEU A 105 -8.88 -5.19 8.94
C LEU A 105 -10.12 -4.34 9.20
N ARG A 106 -9.99 -3.17 9.83
CA ARG A 106 -11.11 -2.24 10.10
C ARG A 106 -11.45 -1.34 8.92
N HIS A 107 -10.54 -1.11 7.97
CA HIS A 107 -10.74 -0.17 6.87
C HIS A 107 -11.98 -0.53 6.02
N GLY A 108 -13.04 0.27 6.15
CA GLY A 108 -14.31 0.05 5.47
C GLY A 108 -15.16 -1.09 6.04
N LEU A 109 -14.89 -1.57 7.25
CA LEU A 109 -15.76 -2.51 7.95
C LEU A 109 -17.12 -1.85 8.24
N LYS A 110 -18.21 -2.57 7.99
CA LYS A 110 -19.58 -2.03 8.05
C LYS A 110 -19.97 -1.56 9.46
N PRO A 111 -20.49 -0.33 9.62
CA PRO A 111 -21.06 0.11 10.90
C PRO A 111 -22.32 -0.70 11.23
N LYS A 112 -22.71 -0.71 12.51
CA LYS A 112 -23.96 -1.35 12.96
C LYS A 112 -25.15 -0.76 12.19
N ARG A 113 -25.88 -1.59 11.44
CA ARG A 113 -27.07 -1.18 10.68
C ARG A 113 -28.26 -0.93 11.60
N GLY A 114 -28.42 0.34 12.00
CA GLY A 114 -29.54 0.81 12.82
C GLY A 114 -29.48 0.33 14.27
N ILE A 115 -30.60 0.54 15.00
CA ILE A 115 -30.65 0.30 16.45
C ILE A 115 -30.72 -1.20 16.77
N LEU A 116 -31.43 -2.00 15.96
CA LEU A 116 -31.67 -3.44 16.21
C LEU A 116 -30.82 -4.40 15.36
N GLY A 117 -30.14 -3.94 14.31
CA GLY A 117 -29.36 -4.84 13.45
C GLY A 117 -28.13 -5.43 14.17
N PRO A 118 -27.76 -6.70 13.90
CA PRO A 118 -26.54 -7.26 14.44
C PRO A 118 -25.32 -6.48 13.92
N LYS A 119 -24.41 -6.13 14.83
CA LYS A 119 -23.12 -5.54 14.48
C LYS A 119 -22.19 -6.68 14.07
N LYS A 120 -21.74 -6.71 12.82
CA LYS A 120 -20.71 -7.66 12.36
C LYS A 120 -19.34 -7.13 12.76
N GLU A 121 -18.61 -7.87 13.59
CA GLU A 121 -17.26 -7.51 14.03
C GLU A 121 -16.21 -8.49 13.49
N LEU A 122 -14.92 -8.15 13.63
CA LEU A 122 -13.81 -8.98 13.15
C LEU A 122 -13.81 -10.38 13.77
N TRP A 123 -14.28 -10.53 15.00
CA TRP A 123 -14.44 -11.84 15.65
C TRP A 123 -15.51 -12.71 15.00
N ASP A 124 -16.59 -12.10 14.48
CA ASP A 124 -17.64 -12.83 13.78
C ASP A 124 -17.16 -13.26 12.38
N LEU A 125 -16.22 -12.52 11.79
CA LEU A 125 -15.52 -12.91 10.56
C LEU A 125 -14.51 -14.04 10.81
N PHE A 126 -13.67 -13.95 11.84
CA PHE A 126 -12.63 -14.95 12.11
C PHE A 126 -13.19 -16.31 12.53
N GLN A 127 -14.32 -16.35 13.25
CA GLN A 127 -15.01 -17.61 13.54
C GLN A 127 -15.45 -18.36 12.27
N MET A 128 -15.64 -17.68 11.13
CA MET A 128 -15.98 -18.36 9.88
C MET A 128 -14.82 -19.21 9.33
N VAL A 129 -13.57 -18.88 9.66
CA VAL A 129 -12.37 -19.63 9.21
C VAL A 129 -12.39 -21.09 9.71
N GLU A 130 -12.97 -21.33 10.88
CA GLU A 130 -13.10 -22.68 11.49
C GLU A 130 -13.97 -23.65 10.64
N LYS A 131 -14.69 -23.12 9.64
CA LYS A 131 -15.49 -23.88 8.66
C LYS A 131 -14.70 -24.34 7.43
N TRP A 132 -13.49 -23.82 7.22
CA TRP A 132 -12.67 -24.07 6.02
C TRP A 132 -11.25 -24.55 6.34
N SER A 133 -10.76 -24.35 7.56
CA SER A 133 -9.56 -25.00 8.10
C SER A 133 -9.91 -25.69 9.41
N TYR A 134 -9.51 -26.97 9.54
CA TYR A 134 -9.62 -27.72 10.78
C TYR A 134 -8.67 -27.16 11.83
N GLU A 135 -7.46 -26.78 11.44
CA GLU A 135 -6.44 -26.21 12.34
C GLU A 135 -6.89 -24.90 13.00
N ALA A 136 -7.83 -24.17 12.38
CA ALA A 136 -8.43 -22.97 12.94
C ALA A 136 -9.44 -23.25 14.07
N GLN A 137 -9.98 -24.47 14.19
CA GLN A 137 -10.99 -24.82 15.20
C GLN A 137 -10.44 -24.79 16.63
N ASP A 138 -9.17 -25.21 16.81
CA ASP A 138 -8.49 -25.19 18.10
C ASP A 138 -8.29 -23.75 18.62
N ILE A 139 -7.74 -22.85 17.79
CA ILE A 139 -7.53 -21.45 18.20
C ILE A 139 -8.85 -20.68 18.34
N THR A 140 -9.85 -20.97 17.51
CA THR A 140 -11.17 -20.33 17.58
C THR A 140 -11.92 -20.76 18.84
N SER A 141 -11.87 -22.05 19.17
CA SER A 141 -12.42 -22.58 20.43
C SER A 141 -11.66 -22.09 21.67
N SER A 142 -10.33 -21.96 21.58
CA SER A 142 -9.51 -21.39 22.66
C SER A 142 -9.89 -19.94 22.98
N VAL A 143 -10.10 -19.10 21.95
CA VAL A 143 -10.53 -17.70 22.11
C VAL A 143 -11.98 -17.59 22.57
N ARG A 144 -12.87 -18.44 22.04
CA ARG A 144 -14.28 -18.53 22.44
C ARG A 144 -14.43 -18.82 23.94
N ASN A 145 -13.52 -19.62 24.50
CA ASN A 145 -13.51 -20.06 25.89
C ASN A 145 -12.55 -19.24 26.80
N LEU A 146 -11.95 -18.14 26.31
CA LEU A 146 -10.97 -17.34 27.04
C LEU A 146 -11.68 -16.39 28.05
N PRO A 147 -11.62 -16.63 29.38
CA PRO A 147 -12.48 -15.92 30.34
C PRO A 147 -12.00 -14.50 30.67
N THR A 148 -10.74 -14.18 30.36
CA THR A 148 -10.16 -12.86 30.60
C THR A 148 -10.56 -11.83 29.54
N VAL A 149 -11.05 -12.28 28.38
CA VAL A 149 -11.32 -11.44 27.20
C VAL A 149 -12.82 -11.42 26.88
N LYS A 150 -13.42 -10.24 27.01
CA LYS A 150 -14.88 -10.04 27.08
C LYS A 150 -15.46 -9.39 25.82
N THR A 151 -14.67 -8.62 25.06
CA THR A 151 -15.14 -7.91 23.86
C THR A 151 -14.90 -8.70 22.57
N HIS A 152 -15.66 -8.38 21.52
CA HIS A 152 -15.41 -8.94 20.17
C HIS A 152 -14.03 -8.49 19.63
N ILE A 153 -13.55 -7.27 19.94
CA ILE A 153 -12.23 -6.85 19.48
C ILE A 153 -11.09 -7.56 20.22
N GLY A 154 -11.19 -7.74 21.54
CA GLY A 154 -10.22 -8.51 22.31
C GLY A 154 -10.12 -9.95 21.83
N ARG A 155 -11.26 -10.58 21.50
CA ARG A 155 -11.27 -11.92 20.90
C ARG A 155 -10.60 -11.94 19.52
N ALA A 156 -10.88 -10.96 18.67
CA ALA A 156 -10.19 -10.83 17.39
C ALA A 156 -8.66 -10.67 17.55
N ARG A 157 -8.21 -9.88 18.54
CA ARG A 157 -6.78 -9.71 18.88
C ARG A 157 -6.12 -10.97 19.44
N ALA A 158 -6.81 -11.71 20.29
CA ALA A 158 -6.36 -13.00 20.80
C ALA A 158 -6.20 -14.00 19.65
N TRP A 159 -7.19 -14.06 18.76
CA TRP A 159 -7.18 -14.96 17.60
C TRP A 159 -6.05 -14.64 16.62
N LEU A 160 -5.81 -13.36 16.32
CA LEU A 160 -4.68 -12.92 15.49
C LEU A 160 -3.32 -13.30 16.09
N ARG A 161 -3.16 -13.20 17.42
CA ARG A 161 -1.95 -13.64 18.13
C ARG A 161 -1.73 -15.14 18.01
N LEU A 162 -2.77 -15.95 18.27
CA LEU A 162 -2.69 -17.40 18.15
C LEU A 162 -2.44 -17.86 16.71
N ALA A 163 -3.10 -17.25 15.71
CA ALA A 163 -2.88 -17.55 14.30
C ALA A 163 -1.44 -17.20 13.83
N LEU A 164 -0.82 -16.16 14.41
CA LEU A 164 0.59 -15.85 14.17
C LEU A 164 1.51 -16.89 14.82
N MET A 165 1.29 -17.24 16.09
CA MET A 165 2.06 -18.28 16.80
C MET A 165 1.98 -19.66 16.11
N GLN A 166 0.81 -19.97 15.52
CA GLN A 166 0.56 -21.19 14.74
C GLN A 166 1.20 -21.15 13.34
N LYS A 167 1.81 -20.02 12.93
CA LYS A 167 2.35 -19.75 11.58
C LYS A 167 1.30 -19.98 10.47
N LYS A 168 0.03 -19.65 10.77
CA LYS A 168 -1.14 -19.88 9.90
C LYS A 168 -1.92 -18.62 9.54
N LEU A 169 -1.54 -17.46 10.09
CA LEU A 169 -2.20 -16.18 9.85
C LEU A 169 -2.37 -15.85 8.36
N ALA A 170 -1.36 -16.13 7.52
CA ALA A 170 -1.44 -15.92 6.08
C ALA A 170 -2.43 -16.88 5.37
N ASP A 171 -2.40 -18.18 5.72
CA ASP A 171 -3.33 -19.20 5.18
C ASP A 171 -4.78 -18.81 5.48
N TYR A 172 -5.05 -18.34 6.71
CA TYR A 172 -6.40 -17.94 7.11
C TYR A 172 -6.88 -16.66 6.42
N PHE A 173 -5.99 -15.69 6.19
CA PHE A 173 -6.31 -14.53 5.34
C PHE A 173 -6.58 -14.96 3.89
N ARG A 174 -5.85 -15.94 3.36
CA ARG A 174 -6.09 -16.51 2.03
C ARG A 174 -7.50 -17.10 1.92
N LEU A 175 -7.93 -17.91 2.91
CA LEU A 175 -9.28 -18.50 2.95
C LEU A 175 -10.40 -17.45 3.00
N LEU A 176 -10.16 -16.29 3.63
CA LEU A 176 -11.11 -15.16 3.64
C LEU A 176 -11.14 -14.44 2.29
N ILE A 177 -9.97 -14.18 1.67
CA ILE A 177 -9.85 -13.47 0.39
C ILE A 177 -10.42 -14.29 -0.77
N GLU A 178 -10.25 -15.62 -0.77
CA GLU A 178 -10.92 -16.54 -1.72
C GLU A 178 -12.45 -16.46 -1.67
N ARG A 179 -13.02 -15.89 -0.60
CA ARG A 179 -14.46 -15.76 -0.35
C ARG A 179 -14.91 -14.30 -0.36
N ARG A 180 -14.17 -13.44 -1.09
CA ARG A 180 -14.42 -11.99 -1.20
C ARG A 180 -15.89 -11.68 -1.49
N ASP A 181 -16.45 -12.31 -2.52
CA ASP A 181 -17.78 -11.98 -3.03
C ASP A 181 -18.94 -12.60 -2.24
N GLU A 182 -18.75 -13.79 -1.65
CA GLU A 182 -19.77 -14.51 -0.86
C GLU A 182 -19.80 -14.13 0.63
N LEU A 183 -18.66 -13.68 1.18
CA LEU A 183 -18.49 -13.42 2.61
C LEU A 183 -18.11 -11.96 2.89
N LEU A 184 -17.00 -11.50 2.33
CA LEU A 184 -16.43 -10.20 2.73
C LEU A 184 -17.34 -9.03 2.32
N THR A 185 -18.06 -9.15 1.19
CA THR A 185 -19.12 -8.21 0.78
C THR A 185 -20.20 -8.00 1.84
N GLU A 186 -20.45 -8.97 2.73
CA GLU A 186 -21.41 -8.78 3.83
C GLU A 186 -20.84 -7.96 5.00
N PHE A 187 -19.53 -8.01 5.21
CA PHE A 187 -18.82 -7.39 6.33
C PHE A 187 -18.25 -6.01 6.00
N TYR A 188 -17.94 -5.75 4.73
CA TYR A 188 -17.21 -4.56 4.28
C TYR A 188 -18.01 -3.73 3.28
N GLU A 189 -17.88 -2.40 3.33
CA GLU A 189 -18.44 -1.48 2.33
C GLU A 189 -17.58 -1.46 1.04
N PRO A 190 -18.15 -1.12 -0.13
CA PRO A 190 -17.40 -1.02 -1.38
C PRO A 190 -16.18 -0.09 -1.25
N GLY A 191 -15.03 -0.54 -1.77
CA GLY A 191 -13.75 0.18 -1.65
C GLY A 191 -12.95 -0.08 -0.36
N ALA A 192 -13.46 -0.92 0.55
CA ALA A 192 -12.72 -1.46 1.69
C ALA A 192 -11.46 -2.25 1.27
N LEU A 193 -10.46 -2.32 2.15
CA LEU A 193 -9.16 -2.92 1.85
C LEU A 193 -9.28 -4.43 1.59
N MET A 194 -10.06 -5.14 2.43
CA MET A 194 -10.32 -6.57 2.26
C MET A 194 -11.13 -6.94 1.00
N LEU A 195 -11.73 -5.96 0.31
CA LEU A 195 -12.42 -6.14 -0.97
C LEU A 195 -11.57 -5.73 -2.19
N ALA A 196 -10.39 -5.15 -1.98
CA ALA A 196 -9.52 -4.61 -3.02
C ALA A 196 -8.19 -5.40 -3.09
N ASP A 197 -7.42 -5.19 -4.15
CA ASP A 197 -6.24 -6.02 -4.44
C ASP A 197 -5.07 -5.74 -3.48
N GLU A 198 -5.13 -4.63 -2.75
CA GLU A 198 -4.34 -4.37 -1.55
C GLU A 198 -4.42 -5.52 -0.52
N SER A 199 -5.53 -6.25 -0.41
CA SER A 199 -5.64 -7.43 0.47
C SER A 199 -4.69 -8.57 0.09
N ILE A 200 -4.40 -8.73 -1.20
CA ILE A 200 -3.47 -9.73 -1.71
C ILE A 200 -2.02 -9.34 -1.35
N VAL A 201 -1.72 -8.04 -1.39
CA VAL A 201 -0.42 -7.49 -0.94
C VAL A 201 -0.24 -7.71 0.56
N ILE A 202 -1.27 -7.43 1.38
CA ILE A 202 -1.24 -7.71 2.83
C ILE A 202 -1.02 -9.20 3.08
N MET A 203 -1.78 -10.09 2.43
CA MET A 203 -1.60 -11.55 2.56
C MET A 203 -0.16 -11.98 2.20
N GLY A 204 0.43 -11.42 1.14
CA GLY A 204 1.83 -11.67 0.78
C GLY A 204 2.83 -11.24 1.85
N LEU A 205 2.60 -10.11 2.53
CA LEU A 205 3.41 -9.68 3.69
C LEU A 205 3.26 -10.64 4.88
N LEU A 206 2.05 -11.14 5.13
CA LEU A 206 1.79 -12.11 6.21
C LEU A 206 2.52 -13.44 5.99
N VAL A 207 2.71 -13.89 4.74
CA VAL A 207 3.52 -15.10 4.43
C VAL A 207 4.98 -14.91 4.90
N GLY A 208 5.53 -13.70 4.78
CA GLY A 208 6.87 -13.36 5.24
C GLY A 208 7.06 -13.53 6.76
N LEU A 209 5.98 -13.43 7.54
CA LEU A 209 6.03 -13.57 9.01
C LEU A 209 6.13 -15.02 9.48
N ASN A 210 5.94 -16.01 8.60
CA ASN A 210 6.03 -17.43 8.98
C ASN A 210 7.44 -17.84 9.50
N VAL A 211 8.48 -17.06 9.17
CA VAL A 211 9.84 -17.27 9.70
C VAL A 211 10.00 -16.87 11.16
N ILE A 212 9.05 -16.11 11.74
CA ILE A 212 9.13 -15.55 13.09
C ILE A 212 8.54 -16.54 14.10
N ASP A 213 9.26 -16.78 15.19
CA ASP A 213 8.76 -17.54 16.34
C ASP A 213 8.24 -16.57 17.42
N CYS A 214 7.05 -16.84 17.96
CA CYS A 214 6.37 -16.01 18.95
C CYS A 214 5.81 -16.85 20.11
N ASN A 215 5.84 -16.33 21.33
CA ASN A 215 5.18 -16.89 22.50
C ASN A 215 4.44 -15.79 23.26
N LEU A 216 3.12 -15.69 23.06
CA LEU A 216 2.31 -14.54 23.45
C LEU A 216 1.26 -14.94 24.50
N CYS A 217 1.32 -14.32 25.67
CA CYS A 217 0.47 -14.66 26.82
C CYS A 217 -0.94 -14.05 26.70
N VAL A 218 -1.75 -14.52 25.74
CA VAL A 218 -3.13 -14.04 25.48
C VAL A 218 -4.09 -14.14 26.68
N LYS A 219 -3.70 -14.84 27.75
CA LYS A 219 -4.45 -14.91 29.03
C LYS A 219 -4.15 -13.73 29.96
N GLU A 220 -2.98 -13.14 29.86
CA GLU A 220 -2.41 -12.16 30.80
C GLU A 220 -2.37 -10.74 30.19
N GLU A 221 -2.38 -10.61 28.86
CA GLU A 221 -2.58 -9.33 28.17
C GLU A 221 -4.00 -8.77 28.34
N ASP A 222 -4.12 -7.45 28.57
CA ASP A 222 -5.37 -6.72 28.35
C ASP A 222 -5.59 -6.53 26.85
N LEU A 223 -6.39 -7.42 26.27
CA LEU A 223 -6.77 -7.38 24.86
C LEU A 223 -8.06 -6.58 24.61
N ASP A 224 -8.82 -6.21 25.64
CA ASP A 224 -10.10 -5.50 25.50
C ASP A 224 -9.89 -3.97 25.42
N SER A 225 -8.90 -3.41 26.12
CA SER A 225 -8.57 -1.98 26.09
C SER A 225 -8.11 -1.48 24.72
N GLN A 226 -8.12 -0.17 24.50
CA GLN A 226 -7.58 0.42 23.27
C GLN A 226 -6.06 0.26 23.23
N MET A 227 -5.52 -0.22 22.10
CA MET A 227 -4.07 -0.33 21.89
C MET A 227 -3.42 1.05 21.73
N GLY A 228 -2.11 1.13 21.98
CA GLY A 228 -1.34 2.37 21.92
C GLY A 228 -1.24 3.00 20.53
N VAL A 229 -0.71 4.23 20.48
CA VAL A 229 -0.42 4.96 19.24
C VAL A 229 0.97 4.56 18.73
N ILE A 230 1.10 4.31 17.43
CA ILE A 230 2.39 4.03 16.79
C ILE A 230 3.16 5.33 16.57
N ASP A 231 4.40 5.41 17.05
CA ASP A 231 5.34 6.45 16.62
C ASP A 231 5.95 6.07 15.26
N PHE A 232 5.44 6.67 14.19
CA PHE A 232 5.95 6.44 12.84
C PHE A 232 7.32 7.06 12.56
N SER A 233 7.86 7.93 13.44
CA SER A 233 9.20 8.52 13.25
C SER A 233 10.30 7.45 13.27
N LEU A 234 10.10 6.37 14.04
CA LEU A 234 10.97 5.19 14.11
C LEU A 234 11.21 4.57 12.72
N TYR A 235 10.13 4.36 11.97
CA TYR A 235 10.17 3.75 10.64
C TYR A 235 10.65 4.73 9.56
N LEU A 236 10.19 5.98 9.62
CA LEU A 236 10.55 7.02 8.65
C LEU A 236 12.05 7.37 8.72
N ARG A 237 12.66 7.31 9.92
CA ARG A 237 14.10 7.57 10.10
C ARG A 237 14.97 6.47 9.49
N ASN A 238 14.51 5.21 9.50
CA ASN A 238 15.27 4.08 8.95
C ASN A 238 15.17 4.02 7.40
N ALA A 239 14.08 4.53 6.82
CA ALA A 239 13.87 4.55 5.37
C ALA A 239 14.88 5.42 4.58
N GLY A 240 15.62 6.32 5.25
CA GLY A 240 16.70 7.12 4.65
C GLY A 240 18.10 6.54 4.78
N ALA A 241 18.25 5.31 5.30
CA ALA A 241 19.56 4.64 5.46
C ALA A 241 19.91 3.71 4.29
N ASP A 242 18.92 3.21 3.55
CA ASP A 242 19.09 2.24 2.45
C ASP A 242 19.31 2.91 1.08
N SER A 243 19.27 4.25 1.00
CA SER A 243 19.48 5.01 -0.25
C SER A 243 20.96 5.26 -0.52
N SER A 244 21.46 4.79 -1.66
CA SER A 244 22.79 5.12 -2.19
C SER A 244 23.03 6.63 -2.28
N PRO A 245 24.28 7.13 -2.14
CA PRO A 245 24.56 8.57 -2.03
C PRO A 245 24.12 9.46 -3.21
N ASP A 246 23.94 8.87 -4.40
CA ASP A 246 23.72 9.61 -5.65
C ASP A 246 22.23 9.94 -5.95
N ASP A 247 21.27 9.27 -5.29
CA ASP A 247 19.83 9.47 -5.50
C ASP A 247 19.19 10.24 -4.33
N ILE A 248 19.32 11.59 -4.34
CA ILE A 248 18.65 12.49 -3.38
C ILE A 248 17.59 13.38 -4.07
N PRO A 249 16.36 12.90 -4.28
CA PRO A 249 15.21 13.76 -4.58
C PRO A 249 14.75 14.55 -3.34
N GLU A 250 14.49 15.84 -3.53
CA GLU A 250 13.53 16.65 -2.75
C GLU A 250 13.73 16.81 -1.23
N GLN A 251 14.93 16.57 -0.67
CA GLN A 251 15.29 17.12 0.65
C GLN A 251 15.20 18.66 0.70
N THR A 252 15.12 19.32 -0.45
CA THR A 252 14.93 20.78 -0.59
C THR A 252 13.51 21.27 -0.28
N ASP A 253 12.47 20.42 -0.25
CA ASP A 253 11.10 20.91 -0.08
C ASP A 253 10.72 21.13 1.39
N MET A 254 11.06 20.18 2.26
CA MET A 254 10.87 20.33 3.71
C MET A 254 11.61 21.57 4.27
N THR A 255 12.81 21.87 3.76
CA THR A 255 13.58 23.06 4.13
C THR A 255 12.84 24.35 3.75
N LYS A 256 12.28 24.44 2.53
CA LYS A 256 11.47 25.60 2.10
C LYS A 256 10.24 25.79 2.97
N VAL A 257 9.55 24.70 3.36
CA VAL A 257 8.37 24.77 4.24
C VAL A 257 8.75 25.28 5.63
N LEU A 258 9.91 24.89 6.17
CA LEU A 258 10.42 25.38 7.45
C LEU A 258 10.82 26.86 7.39
N ASP A 259 11.53 27.29 6.33
CA ASP A 259 11.89 28.69 6.11
C ASP A 259 10.64 29.57 5.92
N GLN A 260 9.67 29.12 5.11
CA GLN A 260 8.42 29.83 4.89
C GLN A 260 7.59 29.96 6.18
N LYS A 261 7.59 28.93 7.03
CA LYS A 261 6.97 29.00 8.36
C LYS A 261 7.68 30.03 9.25
N ASN A 262 9.01 29.97 9.36
CA ASN A 262 9.80 30.90 10.16
C ASN A 262 9.57 32.36 9.72
N TYR A 263 9.55 32.61 8.41
CA TYR A 263 9.28 33.93 7.83
C TYR A 263 7.89 34.47 8.23
N ILE A 264 6.85 33.63 8.23
CA ILE A 264 5.50 34.02 8.66
C ILE A 264 5.44 34.26 10.17
N GLU A 265 6.13 33.48 11.00
CA GLU A 265 6.22 33.73 12.44
C GLU A 265 6.98 35.04 12.76
N GLU A 266 8.03 35.36 12.01
CA GLU A 266 8.79 36.61 12.16
C GLU A 266 7.97 37.84 11.71
N LEU A 267 7.22 37.74 10.61
CA LEU A 267 6.33 38.80 10.16
C LEU A 267 5.22 39.08 11.20
N ASN A 268 4.65 38.02 11.79
CA ASN A 268 3.65 38.16 12.86
C ASN A 268 4.23 38.67 14.19
N ARG A 269 5.53 38.55 14.45
CA ARG A 269 6.21 39.20 15.60
C ARG A 269 6.24 40.73 15.44
N HIS A 270 6.36 41.23 14.21
CA HIS A 270 6.47 42.66 13.90
C HIS A 270 5.10 43.34 13.62
N LEU A 271 3.98 42.64 13.84
CA LEU A 271 2.60 43.11 13.64
C LEU A 271 1.81 43.19 14.96
N LYS A 272 2.51 43.37 16.09
CA LYS A 272 1.96 43.54 17.45
C LYS A 272 2.62 44.71 18.17
#